data_AF-A0A554L708-F1
#
_entry.id   AF-A0A554L708-F1
#
_cell.length_a   1.000
_cell.length_b   1.000
_cell.length_c   1.000
_cell.angle_alpha   90.00
_cell.angle_beta   90.00
_cell.angle_gamma   90.00
#
_symmetry.space_group_name_H-M   'P 1'
#
loop_
_entity.id
_entity.type
_entity.pdbx_description
1 polymer ?
#
loop_
_entity_poly.entity_id
_entity_poly.type
_entity_poly.pdbx_seq_one_letter_code
_entity_poly.pdbx_strand_id
1 'polypeptide(L)'
;MPHLSKRKLNPQVEIELIDSLEYILSHSKPDELKKILSSLLSKTERLMMAKRLGVVLMIQEQVSATEIDNILKVTRSTIEKIEMKLETKLDGFLIALKKLGQRKTEIKLKTLLLGLTKYAVESALGKTPTKLPGT
;
A
#
# COMPACT_ATOMS: atom_id res chain seq x y z
N MET A 1 -3.99 -8.27 -9.86
CA MET A 1 -2.54 -8.13 -10.15
C MET A 1 -2.40 -7.81 -11.63
N PRO A 2 -1.34 -7.11 -12.07
CA PRO A 2 -1.14 -6.85 -13.50
C PRO A 2 -1.04 -8.18 -14.25
N HIS A 3 -1.66 -8.24 -15.43
CA HIS A 3 -1.57 -9.42 -16.30
C HIS A 3 -0.23 -9.36 -17.04
N LEU A 4 0.71 -10.19 -16.60
CA LEU A 4 2.00 -10.34 -17.30
C LEU A 4 1.83 -11.25 -18.52
N SER A 5 2.53 -10.91 -19.60
CA SER A 5 2.57 -11.73 -20.81
C SER A 5 3.14 -13.11 -20.51
N LYS A 6 2.60 -14.14 -21.18
CA LYS A 6 3.15 -15.51 -21.11
C LYS A 6 4.47 -15.67 -21.86
N ARG A 7 4.83 -14.70 -22.71
CA ARG A 7 6.11 -14.68 -23.43
C ARG A 7 7.20 -14.25 -22.46
N LYS A 8 8.11 -15.18 -22.14
CA LYS A 8 9.19 -14.94 -21.19
C LYS A 8 10.26 -14.06 -21.82
N LEU A 9 10.81 -13.15 -21.01
CA LEU A 9 12.01 -12.41 -21.35
C LEU A 9 13.22 -13.32 -21.22
N ASN A 10 14.31 -12.93 -21.88
CA ASN A 10 15.62 -13.49 -21.58
C ASN A 10 15.97 -13.14 -20.11
N PRO A 11 16.43 -14.09 -19.28
CA PRO A 11 16.67 -13.85 -17.86
C PRO A 11 17.67 -12.72 -17.57
N GLN A 12 18.73 -12.60 -18.37
CA GLN A 12 19.70 -11.51 -18.21
C GLN A 12 19.06 -10.15 -18.51
N VAL A 13 18.23 -10.07 -19.55
CA VAL A 13 17.49 -8.84 -19.87
C VAL A 13 16.52 -8.47 -18.75
N GLU A 14 15.84 -9.45 -18.16
CA GLU A 14 14.94 -9.21 -17.03
C GLU A 14 15.67 -8.64 -15.81
N ILE A 15 16.83 -9.21 -15.46
CA ILE A 15 17.67 -8.71 -14.35
C ILE A 15 18.10 -7.26 -14.60
N GLU A 16 18.68 -6.96 -15.77
CA GLU A 16 19.15 -5.61 -16.10
C GLU A 16 18.01 -4.58 -16.10
N LEU A 17 16.81 -4.97 -16.52
CA LEU A 17 15.62 -4.11 -16.48
C LEU A 17 15.19 -3.80 -15.04
N ILE A 18 15.21 -4.79 -14.15
CA ILE A 18 14.89 -4.60 -12.73
C ILE A 18 15.95 -3.74 -12.05
N ASP A 19 17.23 -4.01 -12.26
CA ASP A 19 18.33 -3.26 -11.67
C ASP A 19 18.30 -1.79 -12.13
N SER A 20 18.03 -1.54 -13.41
CA SER A 20 17.86 -0.18 -13.95
C SER A 20 16.69 0.56 -13.29
N LEU A 21 15.57 -0.14 -13.06
CA LEU A 21 14.42 0.44 -12.36
C LEU A 21 14.77 0.79 -10.91
N GLU A 22 15.44 -0.13 -10.18
CA GLU A 22 15.86 0.09 -8.80
C GLU A 22 16.87 1.24 -8.67
N TYR A 23 17.80 1.36 -9.62
CA TYR A 23 18.74 2.47 -9.69
C TYR A 23 18.01 3.83 -9.81
N ILE A 24 17.06 3.94 -10.75
CA ILE A 24 16.29 5.18 -10.94
C ILE A 24 15.50 5.52 -9.67
N LEU A 25 14.83 4.54 -9.06
CA LEU A 25 14.02 4.76 -7.85
C LEU A 25 14.87 5.19 -6.64
N SER A 26 16.09 4.66 -6.50
CA SER A 26 16.97 4.95 -5.37
C SER A 26 17.73 6.27 -5.50
N HIS A 27 17.98 6.76 -6.71
CA HIS A 27 18.77 7.96 -6.98
C HIS A 27 17.96 9.19 -7.38
N SER A 28 16.63 9.09 -7.43
CA SER A 28 15.74 10.22 -7.78
C SER A 28 15.45 11.13 -6.58
N LYS A 29 15.41 12.45 -6.82
CA LYS A 29 14.87 13.41 -5.84
C LYS A 29 13.34 13.26 -5.73
N PRO A 30 12.70 13.73 -4.64
CA PRO A 30 11.26 13.59 -4.46
C PRO A 30 10.40 14.11 -5.63
N ASP A 31 10.76 15.25 -6.22
CA ASP A 31 10.03 15.84 -7.35
C ASP A 31 10.24 15.07 -8.66
N GLU A 32 11.44 14.54 -8.87
CA GLU A 32 11.77 13.69 -10.01
C GLU A 32 11.04 12.35 -9.90
N LEU A 33 11.08 11.73 -8.72
CA LEU A 33 10.42 10.46 -8.44
C LEU A 33 8.91 10.54 -8.71
N LYS A 34 8.27 11.66 -8.32
CA LYS A 34 6.85 11.88 -8.62
C LYS A 34 6.57 11.88 -10.13
N LYS A 35 7.41 12.56 -10.92
CA LYS A 35 7.29 12.61 -12.39
C LYS A 35 7.53 11.23 -13.00
N ILE A 36 8.60 10.57 -12.60
CA ILE A 36 8.99 9.23 -13.07
C ILE A 36 7.87 8.22 -12.82
N LEU A 37 7.38 8.12 -11.58
CA LEU A 37 6.27 7.21 -11.25
C LEU A 37 5.00 7.57 -12.01
N SER A 38 4.76 8.86 -12.28
CA SER A 38 3.59 9.29 -13.04
C SER A 38 3.62 8.90 -14.52
N SER A 39 4.83 8.79 -15.08
CA SER A 39 5.09 8.40 -16.47
C SER A 39 5.18 6.88 -16.65
N LEU A 40 5.78 6.17 -15.68
CA LEU A 40 5.97 4.71 -15.77
C LEU A 40 4.73 3.92 -15.38
N LEU A 41 3.97 4.39 -14.39
CA LEU A 41 2.82 3.68 -13.85
C LEU A 41 1.54 4.38 -14.25
N SER A 42 0.51 3.61 -14.60
CA SER A 42 -0.84 4.15 -14.73
C SER A 42 -1.36 4.69 -13.39
N LYS A 43 -2.37 5.56 -13.45
CA LYS A 43 -3.05 6.07 -12.24
C LYS A 43 -3.53 4.93 -11.33
N THR A 44 -4.04 3.85 -11.93
CA THR A 44 -4.55 2.67 -11.22
C THR A 44 -3.42 1.91 -10.53
N GLU A 45 -2.29 1.70 -11.19
CA GLU A 45 -1.13 1.00 -10.59
C GLU A 45 -0.53 1.78 -9.43
N ARG A 46 -0.40 3.11 -9.56
CA ARG A 46 0.04 3.98 -8.45
C ARG A 46 -0.90 3.86 -7.25
N LEU A 47 -2.21 3.93 -7.50
CA LEU A 47 -3.20 3.78 -6.43
C LEU A 47 -3.16 2.38 -5.80
N MET A 48 -2.98 1.33 -6.60
CA MET A 48 -2.84 -0.03 -6.07
C MET A 48 -1.60 -0.19 -5.20
N MET A 49 -0.45 0.38 -5.58
CA MET A 49 0.74 0.39 -4.74
C MET A 49 0.49 1.11 -3.40
N ALA A 50 -0.15 2.28 -3.45
CA ALA A 50 -0.50 3.03 -2.25
C ALA A 50 -1.48 2.26 -1.34
N LYS A 51 -2.49 1.60 -1.92
CA LYS A 51 -3.42 0.73 -1.17
C LYS A 51 -2.70 -0.43 -0.49
N ARG A 52 -1.75 -1.09 -1.17
CA ARG A 52 -0.95 -2.17 -0.57
C ARG A 52 -0.14 -1.68 0.64
N LEU A 53 0.45 -0.48 0.56
CA LEU A 53 1.10 0.13 1.73
C LEU A 53 0.09 0.41 2.85
N GLY A 54 -1.11 0.88 2.53
CA GLY A 54 -2.21 1.05 3.48
C GLY A 54 -2.61 -0.25 4.18
N VAL A 55 -2.68 -1.37 3.44
CA VAL A 55 -2.96 -2.70 4.01
C VAL A 55 -1.90 -3.08 5.04
N VAL A 56 -0.61 -2.90 4.69
CA VAL A 56 0.51 -3.21 5.60
C VAL A 56 0.38 -2.44 6.91
N LEU A 57 0.05 -1.15 6.85
CA LEU A 57 -0.17 -0.32 8.04
C LEU A 57 -1.36 -0.82 8.87
N MET A 58 -2.48 -1.12 8.23
CA MET A 58 -3.69 -1.55 8.93
C MET A 58 -3.52 -2.93 9.58
N ILE A 59 -2.78 -3.85 8.94
CA ILE A 59 -2.40 -5.14 9.54
C ILE A 59 -1.53 -4.93 10.77
N GLN A 60 -0.54 -4.03 10.71
CA GLN A 60 0.30 -3.71 11.88
C GLN A 60 -0.52 -3.19 13.07
N GLU A 61 -1.59 -2.45 12.79
CA GLU A 61 -2.55 -1.97 13.79
C GLU A 61 -3.63 -3.00 14.17
N GLN A 62 -3.47 -4.26 13.74
CA GLN A 62 -4.38 -5.36 14.06
C GLN A 62 -5.83 -5.14 13.56
N VAL A 63 -6.01 -4.37 12.49
CA VAL A 63 -7.33 -4.17 11.88
C VAL A 63 -7.74 -5.43 11.12
N SER A 64 -9.00 -5.83 11.23
CA SER A 64 -9.48 -7.07 10.60
C SER A 64 -9.47 -6.99 9.07
N ALA A 65 -9.25 -8.13 8.40
CA ALA A 65 -9.25 -8.20 6.94
C ALA A 65 -10.56 -7.69 6.30
N THR A 66 -11.70 -7.88 6.98
CA THR A 66 -13.01 -7.39 6.52
C THR A 66 -13.07 -5.85 6.54
N GLU A 67 -12.54 -5.22 7.59
CA GLU A 67 -12.50 -3.76 7.68
C GLU A 67 -11.51 -3.16 6.66
N ILE A 68 -10.35 -3.81 6.48
CA ILE A 68 -9.36 -3.42 5.48
C ILE A 68 -9.94 -3.47 4.07
N ASP A 69 -10.66 -4.53 3.73
CA ASP A 69 -11.38 -4.65 2.45
C ASP A 69 -12.40 -3.51 2.30
N ASN A 70 -13.23 -3.29 3.31
CA ASN A 70 -14.26 -2.25 3.28
C ASN A 70 -13.69 -0.83 3.11
N ILE A 71 -12.55 -0.53 3.72
CA ILE A 71 -11.92 0.80 3.69
C ILE A 71 -11.08 0.99 2.43
N LEU A 72 -10.18 0.05 2.14
CA LEU A 72 -9.21 0.19 1.05
C LEU A 72 -9.71 -0.37 -0.28
N LYS A 73 -10.83 -1.09 -0.30
CA LYS A 73 -11.41 -1.75 -1.48
C LYS A 73 -10.36 -2.62 -2.16
N VAL A 74 -9.79 -3.54 -1.40
CA VAL A 74 -8.78 -4.53 -1.84
C VAL A 74 -9.31 -5.92 -1.54
N THR A 75 -9.07 -6.87 -2.43
CA THR A 75 -9.58 -8.23 -2.26
C THR A 75 -8.99 -8.90 -1.02
N ARG A 76 -9.76 -9.74 -0.33
CA ARG A 76 -9.27 -10.56 0.80
C ARG A 76 -8.01 -11.36 0.45
N SER A 77 -7.98 -11.95 -0.74
CA SER A 77 -6.79 -12.66 -1.26
C SER A 77 -5.53 -11.79 -1.40
N THR A 78 -5.69 -10.46 -1.52
CA THR A 78 -4.55 -9.53 -1.49
C THR A 78 -4.10 -9.26 -0.06
N ILE A 79 -5.03 -9.14 0.88
CA ILE A 79 -4.77 -8.93 2.31
C ILE A 79 -4.00 -10.12 2.88
N GLU A 80 -4.53 -11.33 2.70
CA GLU A 80 -3.92 -12.59 3.14
C GLU A 80 -2.49 -12.75 2.61
N LYS A 81 -2.26 -12.45 1.32
CA LYS A 81 -0.92 -12.50 0.72
C LYS A 81 0.05 -11.49 1.33
N ILE A 82 -0.43 -10.35 1.80
CA ILE A 82 0.42 -9.34 2.46
C ILE A 82 0.68 -9.77 3.91
N GLU A 83 -0.34 -10.27 4.60
CA GLU A 83 -0.24 -10.81 5.96
C GLU A 83 0.80 -11.94 6.04
N MET A 84 0.71 -12.94 5.16
CA MET A 84 1.70 -14.02 5.06
C MET A 84 3.13 -13.49 4.81
N LYS A 85 3.28 -12.41 4.02
CA LYS A 85 4.59 -11.80 3.76
C LYS A 85 5.16 -11.07 4.98
N LEU A 86 4.30 -10.53 5.84
CA LEU A 86 4.69 -9.90 7.10
C LEU A 86 5.08 -10.95 8.15
N GLU A 87 4.33 -12.06 8.23
CA GLU A 87 4.62 -13.18 9.14
C GLU A 87 5.97 -13.85 8.83
N THR A 88 6.26 -14.03 7.54
CA THR A 88 7.54 -14.58 7.06
C THR A 88 8.71 -13.60 7.18
N LYS A 89 8.50 -12.40 7.75
CA LYS A 89 9.49 -11.33 7.92
C LYS A 89 10.22 -10.95 6.63
N LEU A 90 9.50 -10.89 5.50
CA LEU A 90 10.09 -10.32 4.28
C LEU A 90 10.42 -8.83 4.53
N ASP A 91 11.71 -8.53 4.53
CA ASP A 91 12.29 -7.28 5.07
C ASP A 91 11.73 -6.00 4.45
N GLY A 92 11.33 -6.05 3.17
CA GLY A 92 10.89 -4.85 2.43
C GLY A 92 9.72 -4.12 3.07
N PHE A 93 8.73 -4.83 3.62
CA PHE A 93 7.58 -4.19 4.27
C PHE A 93 7.93 -3.62 5.65
N LEU A 94 8.76 -4.32 6.42
CA LEU A 94 9.24 -3.81 7.71
C LEU A 94 10.11 -2.56 7.54
N ILE A 95 10.96 -2.54 6.51
CA ILE A 95 11.75 -1.36 6.13
C ILE A 95 10.82 -0.21 5.72
N ALA A 96 9.79 -0.48 4.92
CA ALA A 96 8.82 0.53 4.50
C ALA A 96 8.08 1.14 5.70
N LEU A 97 7.65 0.31 6.64
CA LEU A 97 7.01 0.73 7.90
C LEU A 97 7.95 1.60 8.75
N LYS A 98 9.20 1.16 8.94
CA LYS A 98 10.22 1.95 9.67
C LYS A 98 10.46 3.31 9.03
N LYS A 99 10.53 3.38 7.70
CA LYS A 99 10.70 4.66 6.97
C LYS A 99 9.47 5.55 7.09
N LEU A 100 8.27 4.97 7.09
CA LEU A 100 7.04 5.73 7.28
C LEU A 100 6.95 6.30 8.70
N GLY A 101 7.36 5.49 9.69
CA GLY A 101 7.58 5.82 11.12
C GLY A 101 8.22 7.18 11.38
N GLN A 102 9.12 7.58 10.49
CA GLN A 102 9.97 8.76 10.63
C GLN A 102 9.31 10.03 10.09
N ARG A 103 8.12 9.94 9.51
CA ARG A 103 7.45 11.05 8.82
C ARG A 103 6.27 11.55 9.63
N LYS A 104 6.23 12.85 9.99
CA LYS A 104 5.07 13.49 10.65
C LYS A 104 3.72 13.22 9.96
N THR A 105 3.72 13.03 8.63
CA THR A 105 2.52 12.73 7.83
C THR A 105 1.93 11.34 8.08
N GLU A 106 2.72 10.40 8.59
CA GLU A 106 2.24 9.07 8.95
C GLU A 106 1.14 9.13 10.00
N ILE A 107 1.31 9.97 11.04
CA ILE A 107 0.32 10.17 12.10
C ILE A 107 -1.02 10.55 11.47
N LYS A 108 -1.04 11.50 10.52
CA LYS A 108 -2.26 11.91 9.82
C LYS A 108 -2.89 10.76 9.04
N LEU A 109 -2.10 10.01 8.28
CA LEU A 109 -2.60 8.86 7.50
C LEU A 109 -3.19 7.79 8.42
N LYS A 110 -2.46 7.43 9.49
CA LYS A 110 -2.88 6.46 10.49
C LYS A 110 -4.18 6.89 11.17
N THR A 111 -4.27 8.15 11.62
CA THR A 111 -5.49 8.69 12.23
C THR A 111 -6.68 8.65 11.27
N LEU A 112 -6.48 8.97 9.99
CA LEU A 112 -7.56 8.89 8.99
C LEU A 112 -8.03 7.44 8.80
N LEU A 113 -7.11 6.48 8.65
CA LEU A 113 -7.45 5.07 8.47
C LEU A 113 -8.17 4.49 9.70
N LEU A 114 -7.69 4.79 10.91
CA LEU A 114 -8.32 4.32 12.15
C LEU A 114 -9.62 5.08 12.49
N GLY A 115 -9.78 6.32 12.01
CA GLY A 115 -11.05 7.02 12.10
C GLY A 115 -12.12 6.37 11.22
N LEU A 116 -11.71 5.87 10.04
CA LEU A 116 -12.60 5.18 9.12
C LEU A 116 -13.07 3.81 9.64
N THR A 117 -12.25 3.11 10.44
CA THR A 117 -12.69 1.86 11.09
C THR A 117 -13.79 2.14 12.12
N LYS A 118 -13.62 3.13 12.99
CA LYS A 118 -14.65 3.56 13.95
C LYS A 118 -15.95 3.96 13.25
N TYR A 119 -15.85 4.77 12.19
CA TYR A 119 -16.99 5.15 11.36
C TYR A 119 -17.74 3.93 10.79
N ALA A 120 -16.99 2.96 10.26
CA ALA A 120 -17.56 1.75 9.67
C ALA A 120 -18.29 0.89 10.72
N VAL A 121 -17.71 0.76 11.92
CA VAL A 121 -18.32 0.04 13.05
C VAL A 121 -19.61 0.72 13.52
N GLU A 122 -19.60 2.04 13.71
CA GLU A 122 -20.78 2.80 14.13
C GLU A 122 -21.91 2.69 13.10
N SER A 123 -21.58 2.78 11.81
CA SER A 123 -22.53 2.63 10.70
C SER A 123 -23.14 1.23 10.64
N ALA A 124 -22.34 0.18 10.86
CA ALA A 124 -22.81 -1.21 10.85
C ALA A 124 -23.73 -1.53 12.03
N LEU A 125 -23.57 -0.82 13.16
CA LEU A 125 -24.39 -0.97 14.36
C LEU A 125 -25.67 -0.12 14.34
N GLY A 126 -25.98 0.56 13.23
CA GLY A 126 -27.16 1.42 13.10
C GLY A 126 -27.14 2.67 13.99
N LYS A 127 -25.96 3.05 14.51
CA LYS A 127 -25.76 4.30 15.25
C LYS A 127 -25.51 5.43 14.25
N THR A 128 -25.87 6.67 14.59
CA THR A 128 -25.41 7.84 13.84
C THR A 128 -23.88 7.88 13.91
N PRO A 129 -23.17 7.64 12.80
CA PRO A 129 -21.73 7.58 12.84
C PRO A 129 -21.16 8.98 13.03
N THR A 130 -20.06 9.08 13.76
CA THR A 130 -19.25 10.30 13.87
C THR A 130 -18.84 10.79 12.48
N LYS A 131 -18.61 12.09 12.28
CA LYS A 131 -18.28 12.61 10.93
C LYS A 131 -17.07 11.90 10.33
N LEU A 132 -17.13 11.63 9.01
CA LEU A 132 -16.03 11.03 8.26
C LEU A 132 -14.74 11.82 8.50
N PRO A 133 -13.61 11.15 8.82
CA PRO A 133 -12.35 11.84 9.04
C PRO A 133 -11.93 12.62 7.79
N GLY A 134 -11.91 13.96 7.88
CA GLY A 134 -11.50 14.86 6.79
C GLY A 134 -12.62 15.44 5.93
N THR A 135 -13.89 15.31 6.35
CA THR A 135 -15.05 16.02 5.77
C THR A 135 -15.56 17.16 6.64
#